data_AF-A0A2M6ZZI6-F1
#
_entry.id   AF-A0A2M6ZZI6-F1
#
_cell.length_a   1.000
_cell.length_b   1.000
_cell.length_c   1.000
_cell.angle_alpha   90.00
_cell.angle_beta   90.00
_cell.angle_gamma   90.00
#
_symmetry.space_group_name_H-M   'P 1'
#
loop_
_entity.id
_entity.type
_entity.pdbx_description
1 polymer ?
#
loop_
_entity_poly.entity_id
_entity_poly.type
_entity_poly.pdbx_seq_one_letter_code
_entity_poly.pdbx_strand_id
1 'polypeptide(L)'
;NLIRRANIDIVPVYYSWCLERNINSDVELLGCGDGLNPEYWKMGPKPQEIATMIKRIQGVRQEFGMPNAEVIMPHIFGPCRFFESGLYFGVDGHIRACSNSNKTLAWVSDLDPVKTAFESELFKCRHTLRQELMSKPCLSCDRWNSCKGGCRATAEGSGNPFAGYELCPVSYL
;
A
#
# COMPACT_ATOMS: atom_id res chain seq x y z
N ASN A 1 -11.33 4.27 4.18
CA ASN A 1 -9.87 4.06 4.19
C ASN A 1 -9.29 3.92 2.78
N LEU A 2 -9.91 3.15 1.88
CA LEU A 2 -9.40 2.96 0.51
C LEU A 2 -9.64 4.19 -0.39
N ILE A 3 -8.57 4.71 -1.00
CA ILE A 3 -8.61 5.87 -1.89
C ILE A 3 -8.79 5.43 -3.33
N ARG A 4 -9.77 6.06 -3.99
CA ARG A 4 -10.08 5.93 -5.40
C ARG A 4 -10.23 7.33 -5.98
N ARG A 5 -10.14 7.44 -7.30
CA ARG A 5 -10.37 8.72 -7.99
C ARG A 5 -11.73 9.34 -7.65
N ALA A 6 -12.76 8.52 -7.49
CA ALA A 6 -14.11 8.97 -7.17
C ALA A 6 -14.29 9.54 -5.75
N ASN A 7 -13.36 9.27 -4.83
CA ASN A 7 -13.49 9.72 -3.43
C ASN A 7 -12.29 10.54 -2.93
N ILE A 8 -11.27 10.78 -3.78
CA ILE A 8 -10.03 11.43 -3.34
C ILE A 8 -10.24 12.81 -2.70
N ASP A 9 -11.22 13.56 -3.20
CA ASP A 9 -11.53 14.90 -2.69
C ASP A 9 -12.21 14.91 -1.32
N ILE A 10 -12.86 13.81 -0.92
CA ILE A 10 -13.53 13.68 0.38
C ILE A 10 -12.59 13.14 1.46
N VAL A 11 -11.43 12.59 1.09
CA VAL A 11 -10.47 11.99 2.04
C VAL A 11 -10.03 12.97 3.14
N PRO A 12 -9.68 14.25 2.86
CA PRO A 12 -9.32 15.18 3.93
C PRO A 12 -10.46 15.45 4.92
N VAL A 13 -11.71 15.45 4.44
CA VAL A 13 -12.91 15.64 5.29
C VAL A 13 -13.09 14.44 6.21
N TYR A 14 -12.98 13.22 5.67
CA TYR A 14 -13.01 11.98 6.45
C TYR A 14 -11.89 11.96 7.50
N TYR A 15 -10.67 12.37 7.12
CA TYR A 15 -9.54 12.41 8.03
C TYR A 15 -9.77 13.38 9.20
N SER A 16 -10.26 14.59 8.91
CA SER A 16 -10.64 15.56 9.96
C SER A 16 -11.70 14.97 10.90
N TRP A 17 -12.77 14.40 10.35
CA TRP A 17 -13.84 13.75 11.12
C TRP A 17 -13.33 12.66 12.08
N CYS A 18 -12.32 11.89 11.66
CA CYS A 18 -11.66 10.90 12.50
C CYS A 18 -10.88 11.53 13.65
N LEU A 19 -10.09 12.58 13.38
CA LEU A 19 -9.31 13.28 14.41
C LEU A 19 -10.20 13.91 15.49
N GLU A 20 -11.31 14.55 15.10
CA GLU A 20 -12.31 15.11 16.04
C GLU A 20 -12.84 14.08 17.05
N ARG A 21 -12.82 12.80 16.67
CA ARG A 21 -13.37 11.68 17.44
C ARG A 21 -12.31 10.80 18.06
N ASN A 22 -11.04 11.17 17.96
CA ASN A 22 -9.90 10.36 18.40
C ASN A 22 -9.91 8.95 17.77
N ILE A 23 -10.34 8.85 16.51
CA ILE A 23 -10.33 7.61 15.74
C ILE A 23 -9.04 7.57 14.92
N ASN A 24 -8.23 6.53 15.12
CA ASN A 24 -7.09 6.26 14.25
C ASN A 24 -7.58 5.92 12.84
N SER A 25 -7.05 6.61 11.85
CA SER A 25 -7.38 6.38 10.44
C SER A 25 -6.13 6.00 9.66
N ASP A 26 -6.18 4.83 9.03
CA ASP A 26 -5.26 4.45 7.98
C ASP A 26 -5.93 4.76 6.64
N VAL A 27 -5.24 5.50 5.79
CA VAL A 27 -5.72 5.87 4.46
C VAL A 27 -4.80 5.18 3.46
N GLU A 28 -5.37 4.24 2.71
CA GLU A 28 -4.61 3.34 1.84
C GLU A 28 -4.93 3.66 0.38
N LEU A 29 -3.90 3.74 -0.44
CA LEU A 29 -4.05 3.86 -1.89
C LEU A 29 -4.46 2.53 -2.49
N LEU A 30 -5.22 2.59 -3.58
CA LEU A 30 -5.73 1.41 -4.27
C LEU A 30 -4.60 0.45 -4.65
N GLY A 31 -4.46 -0.67 -3.94
CA GLY A 31 -3.68 -1.82 -4.39
C GLY A 31 -4.45 -2.62 -5.44
N CYS A 32 -3.75 -3.42 -6.25
CA CYS A 32 -4.39 -4.35 -7.18
C CYS A 32 -3.76 -5.73 -7.06
N GLY A 33 -4.56 -6.75 -6.73
CA GLY A 33 -4.07 -8.14 -6.73
C GLY A 33 -3.89 -8.70 -8.13
N ASP A 34 -4.60 -8.11 -9.09
CA ASP A 34 -4.44 -8.33 -10.51
C ASP A 34 -3.45 -7.30 -11.07
N GLY A 35 -2.68 -7.65 -12.10
CA GLY A 35 -1.76 -6.69 -12.70
C GLY A 35 -2.44 -5.38 -13.11
N LEU A 36 -1.68 -4.29 -13.06
CA LEU A 36 -2.16 -2.97 -13.48
C LEU A 36 -2.67 -3.03 -14.92
N ASN A 37 -3.97 -2.78 -15.09
CA ASN A 37 -4.66 -2.84 -16.38
C ASN A 37 -5.40 -1.51 -16.65
N PRO A 38 -5.93 -1.29 -17.87
CA PRO A 38 -6.62 -0.05 -18.19
C PRO A 38 -7.80 0.28 -17.27
N GLU A 39 -8.53 -0.71 -16.75
CA GLU A 39 -9.63 -0.48 -15.81
C GLU A 39 -9.15 0.00 -14.44
N TYR A 40 -8.02 -0.54 -13.96
CA TYR A 40 -7.37 -0.02 -12.75
C TYR A 40 -7.09 1.47 -12.89
N TRP A 41 -6.55 1.91 -14.05
CA TRP A 41 -6.22 3.32 -14.28
C TRP A 41 -7.43 4.24 -14.45
N LYS A 42 -8.62 3.69 -14.75
CA LYS A 42 -9.87 4.46 -14.72
C LYS A 42 -10.32 4.75 -13.28
N MET A 43 -10.05 3.84 -12.36
CA MET A 43 -10.49 3.93 -10.95
C MET A 43 -9.43 4.53 -10.02
N GLY A 44 -8.16 4.27 -10.28
CA GLY A 44 -7.03 4.72 -9.49
C GLY A 44 -6.81 6.23 -9.63
N PRO A 45 -6.48 6.93 -8.53
CA PRO A 45 -6.09 8.33 -8.61
C PRO A 45 -4.73 8.47 -9.31
N LYS A 46 -4.47 9.63 -9.92
CA LYS A 46 -3.14 9.97 -10.47
C LYS A 46 -2.19 10.40 -9.35
N PRO A 47 -0.86 10.20 -9.49
CA PRO A 47 0.14 10.68 -8.53
C PRO A 47 0.00 12.15 -8.13
N GLN A 48 -0.37 13.04 -9.07
CA GLN A 48 -0.61 14.46 -8.80
C GLN A 48 -1.88 14.69 -7.97
N GLU A 49 -2.95 13.93 -8.24
CA GLU A 49 -4.19 13.99 -7.45
C GLU A 49 -3.91 13.53 -6.01
N ILE A 50 -3.09 12.48 -5.85
CA ILE A 50 -2.63 11.98 -4.55
C ILE A 50 -1.81 13.04 -3.82
N ALA A 51 -0.85 13.68 -4.48
CA ALA A 51 -0.02 14.73 -3.89
C ALA A 51 -0.86 15.92 -3.40
N THR A 52 -1.85 16.36 -4.18
CA THR A 52 -2.78 17.42 -3.79
C THR A 52 -3.59 17.05 -2.56
N MET A 53 -4.15 15.83 -2.53
CA MET A 53 -4.88 15.33 -1.37
C MET A 53 -3.99 15.26 -0.12
N ILE A 54 -2.74 14.79 -0.24
CA ILE A 54 -1.79 14.75 0.88
C ILE A 54 -1.54 16.14 1.45
N LYS A 55 -1.31 17.14 0.59
CA LYS A 55 -1.11 18.54 1.01
C LYS A 55 -2.32 19.05 1.80
N ARG A 56 -3.54 18.69 1.39
CA ARG A 56 -4.77 19.00 2.13
C ARG A 56 -4.83 18.29 3.48
N ILE A 57 -4.47 17.00 3.55
CA ILE A 57 -4.43 16.27 4.84
C ILE A 57 -3.39 16.88 5.79
N GLN A 58 -2.21 17.27 5.28
CA GLN A 58 -1.20 17.96 6.09
C GLN A 58 -1.73 19.27 6.67
N GLY A 59 -2.52 20.04 5.91
CA GLY A 59 -3.24 21.21 6.43
C GLY A 59 -4.17 20.86 7.59
N VAL A 60 -5.00 19.82 7.44
CA VAL A 60 -5.85 19.33 8.52
C VAL A 60 -5.02 18.94 9.74
N ARG A 61 -3.91 18.22 9.58
CA ARG A 61 -3.03 17.85 10.71
C ARG A 61 -2.55 19.08 11.48
N GLN A 62 -2.17 20.15 10.79
CA GLN A 62 -1.72 21.39 11.41
C GLN A 62 -2.84 22.09 12.20
N GLU A 63 -4.08 22.07 11.70
CA GLU A 63 -5.26 22.60 12.42
C GLU A 63 -5.48 21.89 13.77
N PHE A 64 -5.15 20.60 13.85
CA PHE A 64 -5.22 19.79 15.08
C PHE A 64 -3.91 19.80 15.88
N GLY A 65 -2.95 20.67 15.56
CA GLY A 65 -1.67 20.79 16.28
C GLY A 65 -0.73 19.58 16.08
N MET A 66 -0.95 18.77 15.04
CA MET A 66 -0.12 17.62 14.72
C MET A 66 0.96 17.98 13.69
N PRO A 67 2.18 17.41 13.78
CA PRO A 67 3.21 17.63 12.77
C PRO A 67 2.82 16.98 11.43
N ASN A 68 3.42 17.43 10.34
CA ASN A 68 3.29 16.75 9.04
C ASN A 68 3.68 15.28 9.18
N ALA A 69 2.86 14.38 8.64
CA ALA A 69 3.20 12.97 8.62
C ALA A 69 4.21 12.69 7.49
N GLU A 70 5.08 11.71 7.73
CA GLU A 70 5.88 11.11 6.68
C GLU A 70 4.95 10.40 5.69
N VAL A 71 5.07 10.74 4.40
CA VAL A 71 4.27 10.13 3.35
C VAL A 71 4.93 8.84 2.91
N ILE A 72 4.26 7.72 3.18
CA ILE A 72 4.69 6.38 2.76
C ILE A 72 3.63 5.82 1.78
N MET A 73 3.99 4.78 1.04
CA MET A 73 3.10 4.03 0.14
C MET A 73 3.06 2.56 0.57
N PRO A 74 1.93 1.84 0.36
CA PRO A 74 0.63 2.32 -0.12
C PRO A 74 -0.25 2.96 0.97
N HIS A 75 0.13 2.80 2.24
CA HIS A 75 -0.51 3.46 3.37
C HIS A 75 0.07 4.85 3.49
N ILE A 76 -0.77 5.88 3.34
CA ILE A 76 -0.29 7.27 3.30
C ILE A 76 0.45 7.64 4.58
N PHE A 77 0.11 7.01 5.71
CA PHE A 77 0.75 7.23 7.00
C PHE A 77 1.22 5.91 7.61
N GLY A 78 2.50 5.59 7.38
CA GLY A 78 3.19 4.47 8.03
C GLY A 78 3.52 3.29 7.10
N PRO A 79 4.37 2.36 7.58
CA PRO A 79 4.79 1.20 6.80
C PRO A 79 3.68 0.16 6.64
N CYS A 80 3.71 -0.58 5.53
CA CYS A 80 2.81 -1.72 5.31
C CYS A 80 3.12 -2.84 6.31
N ARG A 81 2.16 -3.13 7.20
CA ARG A 81 2.29 -4.22 8.20
C ARG A 81 2.31 -5.62 7.58
N PHE A 82 1.87 -5.74 6.33
CA PHE A 82 1.78 -7.01 5.62
C PHE A 82 3.02 -7.35 4.79
N PHE A 83 4.04 -6.50 4.75
CA PHE A 83 5.21 -6.75 3.91
C PHE A 83 6.02 -7.96 4.39
N GLU A 84 6.41 -7.98 5.68
CA GLU A 84 7.32 -8.99 6.23
C GLU A 84 6.62 -10.20 6.86
N SER A 85 5.50 -9.98 7.54
CA SER A 85 4.90 -11.01 8.40
C SER A 85 3.37 -11.10 8.35
N GLY A 86 2.70 -10.25 7.57
CA GLY A 86 1.24 -10.25 7.54
C GLY A 86 0.68 -11.37 6.67
N LEU A 87 -0.33 -12.05 7.20
CA LEU A 87 -1.13 -13.04 6.49
C LEU A 87 -2.59 -12.62 6.54
N TYR A 88 -3.28 -12.77 5.41
CA TYR A 88 -4.71 -12.56 5.29
C TYR A 88 -5.41 -13.90 5.14
N PHE A 89 -6.33 -14.20 6.05
CA PHE A 89 -7.14 -15.42 6.03
C PHE A 89 -8.47 -15.10 5.36
N GLY A 90 -8.65 -15.57 4.14
CA GLY A 90 -9.87 -15.41 3.37
C GLY A 90 -10.99 -16.32 3.87
N VAL A 91 -12.23 -15.86 3.72
CA VAL A 91 -13.44 -16.65 4.03
C VAL A 91 -13.61 -17.87 3.11
N ASP A 92 -12.90 -17.87 1.98
CA ASP A 92 -12.81 -18.95 1.00
C ASP A 92 -11.76 -20.01 1.40
N GLY A 93 -11.12 -19.87 2.56
CA GLY A 93 -10.09 -20.79 3.06
C GLY A 93 -8.70 -20.55 2.48
N HIS A 94 -8.54 -19.56 1.59
CA HIS A 94 -7.21 -19.16 1.10
C HIS A 94 -6.48 -18.31 2.13
N ILE A 95 -5.17 -18.55 2.28
CA ILE A 95 -4.26 -17.64 2.97
C ILE A 95 -3.49 -16.84 1.92
N ARG A 96 -3.49 -15.52 2.07
CA ARG A 96 -2.87 -14.57 1.14
C ARG A 96 -1.93 -13.61 1.87
N ALA A 97 -1.11 -12.89 1.12
CA ALA A 97 -0.14 -12.00 1.73
C ALA A 97 -0.74 -10.69 2.29
N CYS A 98 -1.89 -10.26 1.77
CA CYS A 98 -2.72 -9.17 2.31
C CYS A 98 -4.11 -9.22 1.67
N SER A 99 -5.03 -8.36 2.11
CA SER A 99 -6.39 -8.26 1.55
C SER A 99 -6.43 -7.89 0.07
N ASN A 100 -5.41 -7.18 -0.43
CA ASN A 100 -5.30 -6.79 -1.84
C ASN A 100 -4.60 -7.86 -2.70
N SER A 101 -4.02 -8.91 -2.12
CA SER A 101 -3.33 -9.95 -2.89
C SER A 101 -4.34 -10.98 -3.43
N ASN A 102 -4.15 -11.38 -4.69
CA ASN A 102 -4.87 -12.49 -5.32
C ASN A 102 -4.03 -13.76 -5.42
N LYS A 103 -2.82 -13.76 -4.85
CA LYS A 103 -1.95 -14.94 -4.82
C LYS A 103 -2.20 -15.75 -3.57
N THR A 104 -2.64 -16.99 -3.75
CA THR A 104 -2.75 -17.97 -2.67
C THR A 104 -1.35 -18.40 -2.24
N LEU A 105 -1.09 -18.31 -0.95
CA LEU A 105 0.16 -18.76 -0.32
C LEU A 105 0.01 -20.15 0.30
N ALA A 106 -1.16 -20.41 0.89
CA ALA A 106 -1.52 -21.66 1.54
C ALA A 106 -3.05 -21.75 1.65
N TRP A 107 -3.53 -22.87 2.18
CA TRP A 107 -4.93 -23.10 2.50
C TRP A 107 -5.08 -23.39 3.98
N VAL A 108 -6.17 -22.95 4.61
CA VAL A 108 -6.44 -23.25 6.03
C VAL A 108 -6.54 -24.74 6.33
N SER A 109 -6.76 -25.57 5.31
CA SER A 109 -6.79 -27.04 5.41
C SER A 109 -5.43 -27.72 5.33
N ASP A 110 -4.35 -26.97 5.05
CA ASP A 110 -3.00 -27.53 5.01
C ASP A 110 -2.57 -28.01 6.41
N LEU A 111 -1.62 -28.95 6.48
CA LEU A 111 -1.16 -29.53 7.74
C LEU A 111 -0.52 -28.48 8.68
N ASP A 112 0.22 -27.52 8.10
CA ASP A 112 0.78 -26.35 8.79
C ASP A 112 0.67 -25.11 7.87
N PRO A 113 -0.51 -24.47 7.81
CA PRO A 113 -0.84 -23.51 6.77
C PRO A 113 -0.06 -22.19 6.92
N VAL A 114 0.33 -21.84 8.15
CA VAL A 114 1.13 -20.65 8.43
C VAL A 114 2.57 -20.86 7.94
N LYS A 115 3.17 -22.01 8.27
CA LYS A 115 4.50 -22.34 7.78
C LYS A 115 4.53 -22.42 6.26
N THR A 116 3.57 -23.12 5.65
CA THR A 116 3.45 -23.20 4.19
C THR A 116 3.38 -21.80 3.55
N ALA A 117 2.60 -20.89 4.13
CA ALA A 117 2.50 -19.53 3.62
C ALA A 117 3.83 -18.76 3.70
N PHE A 118 4.55 -18.82 4.82
CA PHE A 118 5.84 -18.14 4.97
C PHE A 118 6.97 -18.76 4.15
N GLU A 119 6.90 -20.06 3.87
CA GLU A 119 7.86 -20.76 3.01
C GLU A 119 7.55 -20.63 1.52
N SER A 120 6.45 -19.96 1.16
CA SER A 120 6.07 -19.71 -0.23
C SER A 120 7.14 -18.90 -0.98
N GLU A 121 7.28 -19.18 -2.28
CA GLU A 121 8.20 -18.44 -3.15
C GLU A 121 7.91 -16.93 -3.15
N LEU A 122 6.65 -16.55 -3.02
CA LEU A 122 6.24 -15.14 -2.96
C LEU A 122 6.85 -14.42 -1.75
N PHE A 123 6.77 -15.01 -0.55
CA PHE A 123 7.39 -14.43 0.64
C PHE A 123 8.91 -14.37 0.53
N LYS A 124 9.54 -15.46 0.06
CA LYS A 124 10.98 -15.49 -0.21
C LYS A 124 11.41 -14.36 -1.15
N CYS A 125 10.68 -14.14 -2.26
CA CYS A 125 10.97 -13.06 -3.20
C CYS A 125 10.91 -11.67 -2.53
N ARG A 126 9.97 -11.41 -1.61
CA ARG A 126 9.90 -10.12 -0.89
C ARG A 126 11.17 -9.84 -0.10
N HIS A 127 11.72 -10.85 0.58
CA HIS A 127 12.95 -10.71 1.36
C HIS A 127 14.20 -10.50 0.50
N THR A 128 14.14 -10.86 -0.78
CA THR A 128 15.25 -10.59 -1.72
C THR A 128 15.23 -9.19 -2.32
N LEU A 129 14.17 -8.40 -2.09
CA LEU A 129 14.03 -7.08 -2.67
C LEU A 129 15.05 -6.11 -2.08
N ARG A 130 15.89 -5.51 -2.93
CA ARG A 130 16.93 -4.57 -2.54
C ARG A 130 16.78 -3.23 -3.27
N GLN A 131 17.19 -2.14 -2.62
CA GLN A 131 16.99 -0.79 -3.14
C GLN A 131 17.79 -0.57 -4.42
N GLU A 132 19.00 -1.11 -4.48
CA GLU A 132 19.93 -0.98 -5.61
C GLU A 132 19.41 -1.62 -6.91
N LEU A 133 18.40 -2.49 -6.81
CA LEU A 133 17.77 -3.14 -7.96
C LEU A 133 16.60 -2.32 -8.55
N MET A 134 16.22 -1.23 -7.90
CA MET A 134 15.08 -0.41 -8.29
C MET A 134 15.45 0.63 -9.35
N SER A 135 14.46 1.08 -10.10
CA SER A 135 14.55 2.29 -10.91
C SER A 135 14.34 3.55 -10.05
N LYS A 136 14.65 4.73 -10.61
CA LYS A 136 14.22 6.00 -10.01
C LYS A 136 12.68 6.08 -10.01
N PRO A 137 12.05 6.63 -8.95
CA PRO A 137 12.68 7.35 -7.84
C PRO A 137 13.15 6.45 -6.68
N CYS A 138 12.76 5.17 -6.63
CA CYS A 138 13.03 4.29 -5.49
C CYS A 138 14.52 4.00 -5.26
N LEU A 139 15.33 3.95 -6.33
CA LEU A 139 16.78 3.69 -6.25
C LEU A 139 17.52 4.55 -5.22
N SER A 140 17.10 5.80 -5.04
CA SER A 140 17.72 6.76 -4.12
C SER A 140 16.74 7.35 -3.11
N CYS A 141 15.57 6.72 -2.92
CA CYS A 141 14.56 7.21 -1.99
C CYS A 141 14.94 6.85 -0.54
N ASP A 142 15.02 7.86 0.31
CA ASP A 142 15.25 7.74 1.75
C ASP A 142 14.15 6.94 2.48
N ARG A 143 12.93 6.93 1.94
CA ARG A 143 11.78 6.17 2.47
C ARG A 143 11.79 4.68 2.12
N TRP A 144 12.85 4.18 1.49
CA TRP A 144 12.95 2.78 1.05
C TRP A 144 12.69 1.78 2.18
N ASN A 145 13.28 2.00 3.36
CA ASN A 145 13.16 1.06 4.47
C ASN A 145 11.73 0.90 5.00
N SER A 146 10.87 1.90 4.78
CA SER A 146 9.47 1.88 5.19
C SER A 146 8.52 1.46 4.06
N CYS A 147 8.82 1.85 2.82
CA CYS A 147 7.94 1.71 1.66
C CYS A 147 8.22 0.44 0.82
N LYS A 148 9.51 0.05 0.71
CA LYS A 148 9.98 -1.09 -0.09
C LYS A 148 9.44 -1.12 -1.53
N GLY A 149 9.31 0.05 -2.15
CA GLY A 149 8.86 0.17 -3.54
C GLY A 149 7.33 0.11 -3.73
N GLY A 150 6.53 0.32 -2.67
CA GLY A 150 5.09 0.56 -2.75
C GLY A 150 4.23 -0.70 -2.55
N CYS A 151 3.08 -0.78 -3.23
CA CYS A 151 2.12 -1.85 -3.01
C CYS A 151 2.64 -3.20 -3.52
N ARG A 152 2.89 -4.12 -2.59
CA ARG A 152 3.45 -5.43 -2.92
C ARG A 152 2.46 -6.35 -3.65
N ALA A 153 1.17 -6.23 -3.34
CA ALA A 153 0.10 -6.93 -4.06
C ALA A 153 0.08 -6.53 -5.56
N THR A 154 0.20 -5.23 -5.85
CA THR A 154 0.27 -4.72 -7.24
C THR A 154 1.43 -5.31 -8.03
N ALA A 155 2.61 -5.33 -7.41
CA ALA A 155 3.80 -5.83 -8.06
C ALA A 155 3.79 -7.37 -8.21
N GLU A 156 3.11 -8.10 -7.32
CA GLU A 156 2.88 -9.55 -7.46
C GLU A 156 1.83 -9.87 -8.52
N GLY A 157 0.75 -9.10 -8.56
CA GLY A 157 -0.31 -9.22 -9.56
C GLY A 157 0.16 -8.94 -10.98
N SER A 158 1.06 -7.97 -11.13
CA SER A 158 1.62 -7.59 -12.43
C SER A 158 2.71 -8.52 -12.95
N GLY A 159 3.23 -9.43 -12.12
CA GLY A 159 4.42 -10.22 -12.43
C GLY A 159 5.71 -9.40 -12.52
N ASN A 160 5.66 -8.10 -12.21
CA ASN A 160 6.82 -7.22 -12.16
C ASN A 160 7.13 -6.86 -10.70
N PRO A 161 8.25 -7.34 -10.12
CA PRO A 161 8.61 -7.08 -8.73
C PRO A 161 8.79 -5.59 -8.41
N PHE A 162 8.82 -4.71 -9.40
CA PHE A 162 9.03 -3.28 -9.22
C PHE A 162 7.77 -2.44 -9.45
N ALA A 163 6.65 -2.99 -9.90
CA ALA A 163 5.46 -2.19 -10.26
C ALA A 163 4.67 -1.60 -9.06
N GLY A 164 5.19 -1.67 -7.84
CA GLY A 164 4.45 -1.30 -6.62
C GLY A 164 4.35 0.22 -6.43
N TYR A 165 5.23 0.99 -7.06
CA TYR A 165 5.37 2.43 -6.84
C TYR A 165 4.63 3.28 -7.89
N GLU A 166 3.86 2.68 -8.78
CA GLU A 166 3.21 3.38 -9.90
C GLU A 166 2.26 4.51 -9.44
N LEU A 167 1.71 4.43 -8.22
CA LEU A 167 0.92 5.48 -7.58
C LEU A 167 1.73 6.42 -6.67
N CYS A 168 3.06 6.33 -6.65
CA CYS A 168 3.91 7.08 -5.73
C CYS A 168 3.82 8.60 -6.00
N PRO A 169 3.38 9.43 -5.03
CA PRO A 169 3.23 10.87 -5.21
C PRO A 169 4.53 11.65 -4.99
N VAL A 170 5.63 11.00 -4.59
CA VAL A 170 6.83 11.65 -4.05
C VAL A 170 7.46 12.65 -5.01
N SER A 171 7.44 12.40 -6.32
CA SER A 171 7.96 13.36 -7.30
C SER A 171 7.12 14.64 -7.46
N TYR A 172 5.95 14.72 -6.80
CA TYR A 172 4.99 15.82 -6.88
C TYR A 172 4.71 16.48 -5.52
N LEU A 173 5.34 16.00 -4.45
CA LEU A 173 5.25 16.56 -3.11
C LEU A 173 6.23 17.72 -2.96
#